data_AF-A0A1I8B3W0-F1
#
_entry.id   AF-A0A1I8B3W0-F1
#
_cell.length_a   1.000
_cell.length_b   1.000
_cell.length_c   1.000
_cell.angle_alpha   90.00
_cell.angle_beta   90.00
_cell.angle_gamma   90.00
#
_symmetry.space_group_name_H-M   'P 1'
#
loop_
_entity.id
_entity.type
_entity.pdbx_description
1 polymer ?
#
loop_
_entity_poly.entity_id
_entity_poly.type
_entity_poly.pdbx_seq_one_letter_code
_entity_poly.pdbx_strand_id
1 'polypeptide(L)'
;MVEMNPIPTPNCDGVINKSGCFELRITDLLTGFWPSTDGHLPADEPACGFRNERCDYTLMIVIGILALVALLGVGAGFIFFRVLENRALSKTSWRIFRDDMRIVSAEEMKSMLSIGSSKTKLSNMARFAKHHAVIGTNTHASFHLYPQRRPISFIRTDLQLLSMMKMLVHDNLNPFMGIAFNEKDELLVLWKFCSRGTIQDIIYNESVTLDSKFHAAFVRDITLGLEYLHMSPIGYHGSLTPWSCLIDRNWMVKLTDFAIANCLERWEKQGYVTKETLKDGEDKSGATQLTKLCEYVRDGSKTFKPVITDRSQIHPDIIALLQDCWAANPEIRPSIRRVRLNTENYLKVKGSLVDQMMRMMEQYANNLEKLVQERTGMLEDANKRADKLLNQLLPSYVANELKLGRSVAPKTFKSASVMFSDIVGFTTLCSGSSPLEVVTMLNTVYTGFDDLINKHEAYKVETIGDAYMVASGIPQEIGVRHLMHLSDVALEIMAFLKSYEIPHMKPQKIRIRIGIHTGTVAAGVVGLTTPRYCLFGDTGKGECSTFWLLGKVGQEDEQPYAPSPELLSQVQAISAGGPLLNAEHQISITVG
;
A
#
# COMPACT_ATOMS: atom_id res chain seq x y z
N MET A 1 -115.14 -20.59 -50.56
CA MET A 1 -116.53 -20.77 -51.03
C MET A 1 -116.53 -20.60 -52.54
N VAL A 2 -117.30 -21.40 -53.29
CA VAL A 2 -117.33 -21.36 -54.77
C VAL A 2 -118.69 -20.79 -55.21
N GLU A 3 -118.69 -19.70 -55.99
CA GLU A 3 -119.89 -19.24 -56.70
C GLU A 3 -119.99 -19.96 -58.05
N MET A 4 -121.13 -20.62 -58.29
CA MET A 4 -121.39 -21.37 -59.52
C MET A 4 -122.64 -20.82 -60.20
N ASN A 5 -122.53 -20.52 -61.50
CA ASN A 5 -123.66 -20.09 -62.32
C ASN A 5 -124.00 -21.16 -63.38
N PRO A 6 -125.28 -21.54 -63.55
CA PRO A 6 -125.69 -22.54 -64.54
C PRO A 6 -125.69 -21.97 -65.97
N ILE A 7 -125.08 -22.68 -66.92
CA ILE A 7 -125.11 -22.36 -68.35
C ILE A 7 -125.85 -23.48 -69.09
N PRO A 8 -126.88 -23.18 -69.91
CA PRO A 8 -127.62 -24.20 -70.65
C PRO A 8 -126.81 -24.77 -71.82
N THR A 9 -126.80 -26.11 -71.97
CA THR A 9 -126.09 -26.80 -73.06
C THR A 9 -126.93 -26.82 -74.34
N PRO A 10 -126.35 -26.49 -75.52
CA PRO A 10 -127.06 -26.56 -76.80
C PRO A 10 -127.32 -28.02 -77.24
N ASN A 11 -128.50 -28.30 -77.80
CA ASN A 11 -129.01 -29.63 -78.19
C ASN A 11 -129.29 -30.62 -77.04
N CYS A 12 -129.71 -30.13 -75.87
CA CYS A 12 -130.26 -31.01 -74.84
C CYS A 12 -131.80 -31.03 -74.90
N ASP A 13 -132.39 -32.21 -75.13
CA ASP A 13 -133.84 -32.47 -75.16
C ASP A 13 -134.49 -32.46 -73.75
N GLY A 14 -134.02 -31.57 -72.87
CA GLY A 14 -134.47 -31.42 -71.48
C GLY A 14 -135.92 -30.92 -71.32
N VAL A 15 -136.60 -30.59 -72.42
CA VAL A 15 -137.99 -30.12 -72.42
C VAL A 15 -138.99 -31.26 -72.21
N ILE A 16 -138.59 -32.53 -72.42
CA ILE A 16 -139.49 -33.69 -72.26
C ILE A 16 -139.50 -34.24 -70.81
N ASN A 17 -138.41 -34.09 -70.05
CA ASN A 17 -138.25 -34.71 -68.72
C ASN A 17 -138.20 -33.73 -67.53
N LYS A 18 -138.44 -32.41 -67.74
CA LYS A 18 -138.33 -31.35 -66.71
C LYS A 18 -136.99 -31.28 -65.95
N SER A 19 -135.97 -32.03 -66.38
CA SER A 19 -134.59 -31.93 -65.93
C SER A 19 -133.83 -31.07 -66.95
N GLY A 20 -133.73 -29.77 -66.71
CA GLY A 20 -132.90 -28.91 -67.55
C GLY A 20 -131.44 -29.36 -67.50
N CYS A 21 -130.79 -29.49 -68.65
CA CYS A 21 -129.36 -29.74 -68.71
C CYS A 21 -128.65 -28.40 -68.55
N PHE A 22 -127.94 -28.24 -67.44
CA PHE A 22 -127.10 -27.08 -67.20
C PHE A 22 -125.70 -27.57 -66.85
N GLU A 23 -124.69 -26.97 -67.46
CA GLU A 23 -123.31 -27.13 -67.03
C GLU A 23 -123.03 -26.05 -65.99
N LEU A 24 -122.66 -26.45 -64.77
CA LEU A 24 -122.26 -25.50 -63.73
C LEU A 24 -120.84 -25.04 -64.03
N ARG A 25 -120.70 -23.82 -64.56
CA ARG A 25 -119.39 -23.21 -64.75
C ARG A 25 -119.05 -22.42 -63.48
N ILE A 26 -117.93 -22.77 -62.87
CA ILE A 26 -117.36 -22.01 -61.75
C ILE A 26 -116.93 -20.66 -62.29
N THR A 27 -117.56 -19.57 -61.82
CA THR A 27 -117.27 -18.22 -62.32
C THR A 27 -116.22 -17.51 -61.48
N ASP A 28 -116.06 -17.85 -60.20
CA ASP A 28 -114.98 -17.31 -59.37
C ASP A 28 -114.60 -18.23 -58.19
N LEU A 29 -113.31 -18.25 -57.88
CA LEU A 29 -112.70 -18.98 -56.77
C LEU A 29 -112.16 -17.95 -55.77
N LEU A 30 -112.82 -17.80 -54.61
CA LEU A 30 -112.29 -16.99 -53.51
C LEU A 30 -111.01 -17.63 -52.95
N THR A 31 -109.86 -17.14 -53.39
CA THR A 31 -108.54 -17.52 -52.87
C THR A 31 -108.20 -16.67 -51.63
N GLY A 32 -107.87 -17.30 -50.49
CA GLY A 32 -107.40 -16.61 -49.28
C GLY A 32 -108.36 -16.60 -48.07
N PHE A 33 -109.10 -17.69 -47.82
CA PHE A 33 -110.03 -17.80 -46.69
C PHE A 33 -109.36 -17.86 -45.30
N TRP A 34 -108.09 -18.27 -45.21
CA TRP A 34 -107.41 -18.50 -43.95
C TRP A 34 -106.79 -17.20 -43.39
N PRO A 35 -107.07 -16.82 -42.13
CA PRO A 35 -106.55 -15.59 -41.52
C PRO A 35 -105.06 -15.67 -41.13
N SER A 36 -104.29 -16.56 -41.77
CA SER A 36 -102.84 -16.62 -41.63
C SER A 36 -102.20 -15.49 -42.43
N THR A 37 -101.01 -15.03 -42.01
CA THR A 37 -100.26 -13.94 -42.69
C THR A 37 -100.02 -14.23 -44.17
N ASP A 38 -100.04 -15.50 -44.53
CA ASP A 38 -99.68 -16.00 -45.86
C ASP A 38 -100.93 -16.50 -46.62
N GLY A 39 -102.14 -16.43 -46.02
CA GLY A 39 -103.41 -16.83 -46.64
C GLY A 39 -103.64 -18.35 -46.83
N HIS A 40 -102.74 -19.18 -46.32
CA HIS A 40 -102.77 -20.65 -46.43
C HIS A 40 -103.29 -21.33 -45.16
N LEU A 41 -103.78 -22.57 -45.29
CA LEU A 41 -104.22 -23.41 -44.17
C LEU A 41 -103.05 -23.61 -43.18
N PRO A 42 -103.21 -23.34 -41.88
CA PRO A 42 -102.17 -23.63 -40.88
C PRO A 42 -101.84 -25.12 -40.84
N ALA A 43 -100.58 -25.47 -40.62
CA ALA A 43 -100.16 -26.86 -40.44
C ALA A 43 -100.71 -27.45 -39.13
N ASP A 44 -101.11 -28.72 -39.17
CA ASP A 44 -101.68 -29.45 -38.01
C ASP A 44 -100.68 -29.66 -36.85
N GLU A 45 -99.37 -29.61 -37.14
CA GLU A 45 -98.29 -29.71 -36.16
C GLU A 45 -97.22 -28.64 -36.48
N PRO A 46 -96.69 -27.91 -35.48
CA PRO A 46 -95.59 -26.99 -35.70
C PRO A 46 -94.33 -27.74 -36.16
N ALA A 47 -93.50 -27.10 -36.99
CA ALA A 47 -92.35 -27.73 -37.65
C ALA A 47 -91.33 -28.40 -36.70
N CYS A 48 -91.29 -28.01 -35.42
CA CYS A 48 -90.39 -28.53 -34.40
C CYS A 48 -91.02 -29.62 -33.50
N GLY A 49 -92.28 -29.99 -33.71
CA GLY A 49 -93.10 -30.75 -32.76
C GLY A 49 -93.58 -29.90 -31.59
N PHE A 50 -94.57 -30.37 -30.83
CA PHE A 50 -95.15 -29.59 -29.72
C PHE A 50 -94.20 -29.44 -28.52
N ARG A 51 -93.18 -30.31 -28.40
CA ARG A 51 -92.16 -30.25 -27.33
C ARG A 51 -90.74 -30.11 -27.84
N ASN A 52 -90.56 -29.58 -29.06
CA ASN A 52 -89.26 -29.44 -29.71
C ASN A 52 -88.53 -30.77 -30.01
N GLU A 53 -89.25 -31.90 -30.02
CA GLU A 53 -88.66 -33.23 -30.20
C GLU A 53 -88.15 -33.51 -31.63
N ARG A 54 -88.57 -32.72 -32.62
CA ARG A 54 -88.17 -32.88 -34.03
C ARG A 54 -87.11 -31.86 -34.49
N CYS A 55 -86.71 -30.92 -33.65
CA CYS A 55 -85.63 -30.00 -33.98
C CYS A 55 -84.26 -30.61 -33.70
N ASP A 56 -83.38 -30.56 -34.71
CA ASP A 56 -81.98 -30.93 -34.56
C ASP A 56 -81.15 -29.74 -34.05
N TYR A 57 -80.75 -29.81 -32.78
CA TYR A 57 -79.91 -28.79 -32.14
C TYR A 57 -78.41 -29.05 -32.30
N THR A 58 -78.00 -30.12 -32.98
CA THR A 58 -76.58 -30.48 -33.12
C THR A 58 -75.75 -29.33 -33.70
N LEU A 59 -76.25 -28.65 -34.73
CA LEU A 59 -75.58 -27.51 -35.34
C LEU A 59 -75.41 -26.33 -34.36
N MET A 60 -76.45 -26.03 -33.57
CA MET A 60 -76.41 -24.95 -32.57
C MET A 60 -75.45 -25.28 -31.43
N ILE A 61 -75.40 -26.53 -30.99
CA ILE A 61 -74.47 -27.01 -29.95
C ILE A 61 -73.03 -26.95 -30.48
N VAL A 62 -72.78 -27.38 -31.72
CA VAL A 62 -71.46 -27.30 -32.36
C VAL A 62 -70.99 -25.86 -32.48
N ILE A 63 -71.85 -24.94 -32.91
CA ILE A 63 -71.54 -23.50 -32.96
C ILE A 63 -71.22 -22.97 -31.55
N GLY A 64 -71.99 -23.37 -30.53
CA GLY A 64 -71.75 -22.98 -29.14
C GLY A 64 -70.40 -23.47 -28.60
N ILE A 65 -70.04 -24.72 -28.88
CA ILE A 65 -68.73 -25.30 -28.50
C ILE A 65 -67.60 -24.59 -29.23
N LEU A 66 -67.73 -24.33 -30.54
CA LEU A 66 -66.73 -23.59 -31.31
C LEU A 66 -66.53 -22.17 -30.79
N ALA A 67 -67.61 -21.48 -30.43
CA ALA A 67 -67.56 -20.15 -29.82
C ALA A 67 -66.85 -20.18 -28.46
N LEU A 68 -67.12 -21.19 -27.62
CA LEU A 68 -66.46 -21.38 -26.33
C LEU A 68 -64.95 -21.65 -26.50
N VAL A 69 -64.58 -22.52 -27.43
CA VAL A 69 -63.17 -22.84 -27.74
C VAL A 69 -62.44 -21.60 -28.27
N ALA A 70 -63.08 -20.81 -29.13
CA ALA A 70 -62.52 -19.56 -29.61
C ALA A 70 -62.29 -18.56 -28.46
N LEU A 71 -63.25 -18.40 -27.55
CA LEU A 71 -63.13 -17.55 -26.36
C LEU A 71 -61.98 -18.00 -25.45
N LEU A 72 -61.88 -19.30 -25.18
CA LEU A 72 -60.78 -19.87 -24.40
C LEU A 72 -59.44 -19.70 -25.11
N GLY A 73 -59.40 -19.83 -26.44
CA GLY A 73 -58.21 -19.57 -27.26
C GLY A 73 -57.74 -18.12 -27.19
N VAL A 74 -58.66 -17.15 -27.23
CA VAL A 74 -58.35 -15.73 -27.05
C VAL A 74 -57.84 -15.46 -25.63
N GLY A 75 -58.47 -16.03 -24.61
CA GLY A 75 -58.01 -15.93 -23.21
C GLY A 75 -56.63 -16.53 -23.00
N ALA A 76 -56.38 -17.74 -23.52
CA ALA A 76 -55.08 -18.40 -23.48
C ALA A 76 -54.02 -17.61 -24.27
N GLY A 77 -54.37 -17.08 -25.44
CA GLY A 77 -53.52 -16.20 -26.24
C GLY A 77 -53.16 -14.91 -25.49
N PHE A 78 -54.12 -14.30 -24.79
CA PHE A 78 -53.88 -13.12 -23.95
C PHE A 78 -52.97 -13.44 -22.77
N ILE A 79 -53.19 -14.57 -22.08
CA ILE A 79 -52.32 -15.03 -20.98
C ILE A 79 -50.92 -15.35 -21.51
N PHE A 80 -50.80 -16.05 -22.64
CA PHE A 80 -49.52 -16.36 -23.26
C PHE A 80 -48.77 -15.09 -23.69
N PHE A 81 -49.47 -14.11 -24.28
CA PHE A 81 -48.93 -12.79 -24.59
C PHE A 81 -48.45 -12.06 -23.34
N ARG A 82 -49.24 -12.08 -22.25
CA ARG A 82 -48.84 -11.52 -20.94
C ARG A 82 -47.63 -12.22 -20.35
N VAL A 83 -47.52 -13.54 -20.49
CA VAL A 83 -46.36 -14.32 -20.02
C VAL A 83 -45.12 -14.00 -20.87
N LEU A 84 -45.26 -13.84 -22.19
CA LEU A 84 -44.18 -13.39 -23.07
C LEU A 84 -43.72 -11.96 -22.76
N GLU A 85 -44.65 -11.06 -22.45
CA GLU A 85 -44.38 -9.69 -21.99
C GLU A 85 -43.63 -9.70 -20.65
N ASN A 86 -44.05 -10.54 -19.69
CA ASN A 86 -43.35 -10.72 -18.42
C ASN A 86 -41.96 -11.37 -18.59
N ARG A 87 -41.78 -12.31 -19.53
CA ARG A 87 -40.47 -12.81 -19.95
C ARG A 87 -39.64 -11.78 -20.73
N ALA A 88 -40.26 -10.72 -21.24
CA ALA A 88 -39.54 -9.58 -21.79
C ALA A 88 -39.11 -8.60 -20.68
N LEU A 89 -39.85 -8.50 -19.57
CA LEU A 89 -39.44 -7.72 -18.40
C LEU A 89 -38.23 -8.34 -17.67
N SER A 90 -38.07 -9.66 -17.68
CA SER A 90 -36.81 -10.31 -17.28
C SER A 90 -35.61 -9.98 -18.20
N LYS A 91 -35.83 -9.30 -19.34
CA LYS A 91 -34.76 -8.71 -20.18
C LYS A 91 -34.23 -7.38 -19.65
N THR A 92 -34.81 -6.82 -18.59
CA THR A 92 -34.28 -5.61 -17.92
C THR A 92 -33.36 -5.95 -16.75
N SER A 93 -32.33 -6.79 -16.98
CA SER A 93 -31.34 -7.19 -15.96
C SER A 93 -30.53 -6.02 -15.37
N TRP A 94 -30.65 -4.84 -15.96
CA TRP A 94 -30.07 -3.58 -15.52
C TRP A 94 -31.06 -2.71 -14.72
N ARG A 95 -32.34 -3.07 -14.61
CA ARG A 95 -33.27 -2.33 -13.75
C ARG A 95 -32.99 -2.67 -12.29
N ILE A 96 -32.85 -1.65 -11.45
CA ILE A 96 -32.70 -1.78 -10.00
C ILE A 96 -33.91 -1.12 -9.36
N PHE A 97 -34.64 -1.85 -8.53
CA PHE A 97 -35.74 -1.29 -7.76
C PHE A 97 -35.20 -0.50 -6.57
N ARG A 98 -35.90 0.55 -6.16
CA ARG A 98 -35.44 1.38 -5.05
C ARG A 98 -35.42 0.61 -3.74
N ASP A 99 -36.34 -0.32 -3.54
CA ASP A 99 -36.42 -1.13 -2.31
C ASP A 99 -35.19 -2.04 -2.12
N ASP A 100 -34.51 -2.40 -3.22
CA ASP A 100 -33.28 -3.20 -3.18
C ASP A 100 -32.04 -2.36 -2.82
N MET A 101 -32.21 -1.05 -2.63
CA MET A 101 -31.13 -0.09 -2.47
C MET A 101 -31.24 0.73 -1.19
N ARG A 102 -30.17 0.72 -0.40
CA ARG A 102 -29.98 1.63 0.74
C ARG A 102 -28.96 2.70 0.40
N ILE A 103 -29.37 3.96 0.40
CA ILE A 103 -28.44 5.11 0.31
C ILE A 103 -27.73 5.26 1.66
N VAL A 104 -26.41 5.36 1.63
CA VAL A 104 -25.55 5.45 2.82
C VAL A 104 -25.19 6.91 3.07
N SER A 105 -25.23 7.34 4.33
CA SER A 105 -24.86 8.71 4.70
C SER A 105 -23.33 8.93 4.66
N ALA A 106 -22.90 10.18 4.57
CA ALA A 106 -21.48 10.53 4.56
C ALA A 106 -20.76 10.11 5.85
N GLU A 107 -21.44 10.18 7.00
CA GLU A 107 -20.95 9.76 8.31
C GLU A 107 -20.74 8.25 8.39
N GLU A 108 -21.72 7.46 7.94
CA GLU A 108 -21.61 6.00 7.88
C GLU A 108 -20.44 5.58 6.98
N MET A 109 -20.23 6.28 5.85
CA MET A 109 -19.12 5.97 4.94
C MET A 109 -17.74 6.25 5.54
N LYS A 110 -17.55 7.36 6.27
CA LYS A 110 -16.26 7.67 6.92
C LYS A 110 -15.82 6.54 7.83
N SER A 111 -16.76 5.96 8.58
CA SER A 111 -16.49 4.83 9.48
C SER A 111 -16.08 3.55 8.73
N MET A 112 -16.70 3.28 7.57
CA MET A 112 -16.39 2.11 6.74
C MET A 112 -15.01 2.22 6.04
N LEU A 113 -14.60 3.42 5.62
CA LEU A 113 -13.31 3.65 4.96
C LEU A 113 -12.13 3.62 5.94
N SER A 114 -12.35 3.96 7.22
CA SER A 114 -11.31 3.98 8.25
C SER A 114 -10.79 2.61 8.70
N ILE A 115 -11.45 1.51 8.31
CA ILE A 115 -11.11 0.14 8.78
C ILE A 115 -9.93 -0.49 7.99
N GLY A 116 -9.49 0.12 6.89
CA GLY A 116 -8.53 -0.52 5.96
C GLY A 116 -7.29 0.28 5.53
N SER A 117 -6.96 1.42 6.12
CA SER A 117 -5.78 2.18 5.69
C SER A 117 -5.05 2.84 6.86
N SER A 118 -3.75 2.55 6.97
CA SER A 118 -2.78 3.37 7.70
C SER A 118 -3.02 4.84 7.38
N LYS A 119 -3.11 5.68 8.42
CA LYS A 119 -3.30 7.13 8.32
C LYS A 119 -2.16 7.74 7.48
N THR A 120 -2.37 7.85 6.17
CA THR A 120 -1.55 8.68 5.29
C THR A 120 -2.32 9.96 5.01
N LYS A 121 -1.63 11.05 4.66
CA LYS A 121 -2.18 12.38 4.34
C LYS A 121 -3.24 12.38 3.19
N LEU A 122 -3.57 11.20 2.67
CA LEU A 122 -4.52 10.88 1.61
C LEU A 122 -5.94 10.55 2.13
N SER A 123 -6.29 10.91 3.36
CA SER A 123 -7.63 10.72 3.94
C SER A 123 -8.64 11.82 3.54
N ASN A 124 -8.17 12.91 2.92
CA ASN A 124 -8.99 14.06 2.54
C ASN A 124 -9.80 13.86 1.23
N MET A 125 -9.63 12.74 0.53
CA MET A 125 -10.44 12.38 -0.65
C MET A 125 -11.86 11.88 -0.31
N ALA A 126 -12.22 11.76 0.98
CA ALA A 126 -13.56 11.37 1.44
C ALA A 126 -14.67 12.41 1.21
N ARG A 127 -14.40 13.53 0.51
CA ARG A 127 -15.40 14.60 0.27
C ARG A 127 -16.52 14.20 -0.70
N PHE A 128 -16.34 13.14 -1.48
CA PHE A 128 -17.29 12.66 -2.50
C PHE A 128 -18.24 11.56 -2.02
N ALA A 129 -18.29 11.35 -0.69
CA ALA A 129 -19.13 10.37 -0.03
C ALA A 129 -20.65 10.59 -0.16
N LYS A 130 -21.11 11.59 -0.92
CA LYS A 130 -22.54 11.96 -0.99
C LYS A 130 -23.39 11.05 -1.88
N HIS A 131 -22.80 10.25 -2.77
CA HIS A 131 -23.54 9.44 -3.75
C HIS A 131 -23.16 7.95 -3.69
N HIS A 132 -23.43 7.32 -2.56
CA HIS A 132 -23.15 5.91 -2.32
C HIS A 132 -24.38 5.14 -1.88
N ALA A 133 -24.53 3.96 -2.45
CA ALA A 133 -25.61 3.05 -2.17
C ALA A 133 -25.10 1.63 -1.95
N VAL A 134 -25.82 0.89 -1.10
CA VAL A 134 -25.66 -0.56 -0.95
C VAL A 134 -26.86 -1.23 -1.60
N ILE A 135 -26.60 -2.11 -2.55
CA ILE A 135 -27.60 -2.92 -3.25
C ILE A 135 -27.57 -4.33 -2.66
N GLY A 136 -28.73 -4.82 -2.24
CA GLY A 136 -28.86 -6.13 -1.58
C GLY A 136 -28.09 -6.17 -0.24
N THR A 137 -27.25 -7.20 -0.04
CA THR A 137 -26.59 -7.43 1.25
C THR A 137 -25.24 -6.75 1.41
N ASN A 138 -24.43 -6.62 0.34
CA ASN A 138 -23.08 -6.04 0.43
C ASN A 138 -22.52 -5.48 -0.89
N THR A 139 -23.38 -5.14 -1.86
CA THR A 139 -22.91 -4.61 -3.14
C THR A 139 -22.87 -3.10 -3.11
N HIS A 140 -21.66 -2.55 -3.01
CA HIS A 140 -21.44 -1.11 -2.98
C HIS A 140 -21.47 -0.50 -4.38
N ALA A 141 -22.29 0.54 -4.56
CA ALA A 141 -22.47 1.26 -5.81
C ALA A 141 -22.34 2.77 -5.60
N SER A 142 -21.70 3.44 -6.55
CA SER A 142 -21.81 4.90 -6.71
C SER A 142 -22.95 5.20 -7.67
N PHE A 143 -23.64 6.32 -7.47
CA PHE A 143 -24.76 6.69 -8.34
C PHE A 143 -24.73 8.15 -8.79
N HIS A 144 -25.30 8.42 -9.95
CA HIS A 144 -25.63 9.77 -10.41
C HIS A 144 -27.13 9.98 -10.25
N LEU A 145 -27.49 11.06 -9.57
CA LEU A 145 -28.88 11.45 -9.34
C LEU A 145 -29.30 12.50 -10.36
N TYR A 146 -30.41 12.24 -11.04
CA TYR A 146 -31.05 13.19 -11.95
C TYR A 146 -32.51 13.37 -11.52
N PRO A 147 -32.93 14.59 -11.13
CA PRO A 147 -34.33 14.85 -10.82
C PRO A 147 -35.25 14.45 -11.97
N GLN A 148 -36.21 13.57 -11.69
CA GLN A 148 -37.15 13.06 -12.66
C GLN A 148 -38.39 13.95 -12.67
N ARG A 149 -38.75 14.46 -13.84
CA ARG A 149 -39.92 15.36 -14.03
C ARG A 149 -41.12 14.64 -14.61
N ARG A 150 -40.88 13.58 -15.38
CA ARG A 150 -41.92 12.77 -16.04
C ARG A 150 -41.53 11.30 -16.01
N PRO A 151 -42.50 10.37 -15.99
CA PRO A 151 -42.21 8.94 -16.14
C PRO A 151 -41.42 8.67 -17.42
N ILE A 152 -40.26 8.03 -17.28
CA ILE A 152 -39.38 7.66 -18.38
C ILE A 152 -39.91 6.36 -19.00
N SER A 153 -40.02 6.37 -20.33
CA SER A 153 -40.24 5.16 -21.13
C SER A 153 -39.06 4.96 -22.05
N PHE A 154 -38.46 3.77 -22.00
CA PHE A 154 -37.28 3.45 -22.78
C PHE A 154 -37.65 2.94 -24.17
N ILE A 155 -37.07 3.57 -25.19
CA ILE A 155 -37.17 3.08 -26.57
C ILE A 155 -36.24 1.87 -26.78
N ARG A 156 -36.48 1.11 -27.86
CA ARG A 156 -35.71 -0.11 -28.16
C ARG A 156 -34.20 0.09 -28.19
N THR A 157 -33.72 1.21 -28.71
CA THR A 157 -32.28 1.51 -28.76
C THR A 157 -31.67 1.69 -27.38
N ASP A 158 -32.40 2.33 -26.46
CA ASP A 158 -31.93 2.56 -25.09
C ASP A 158 -31.91 1.24 -24.32
N LEU A 159 -32.94 0.40 -24.49
CA LEU A 159 -32.98 -0.95 -23.91
C LEU A 159 -31.78 -1.80 -24.36
N GLN A 160 -31.48 -1.79 -25.67
CA GLN A 160 -30.33 -2.51 -26.23
C GLN A 160 -29.01 -2.00 -25.66
N LEU A 161 -28.84 -0.67 -25.60
CA LEU A 161 -27.63 -0.05 -25.06
C LEU A 161 -27.40 -0.42 -23.59
N LEU A 162 -28.44 -0.29 -22.74
CA LEU A 162 -28.34 -0.59 -21.31
C LEU A 162 -28.04 -2.07 -21.06
N SER A 163 -28.63 -2.97 -21.85
CA SER A 163 -28.29 -4.39 -21.81
C SER A 163 -26.84 -4.66 -22.23
N MET A 164 -26.33 -3.99 -23.28
CA MET A 164 -24.92 -4.11 -23.68
C MET A 164 -23.98 -3.60 -22.59
N MET A 165 -24.25 -2.41 -22.03
CA MET A 165 -23.46 -1.84 -20.93
C MET A 165 -23.37 -2.79 -19.73
N LYS A 166 -24.48 -3.46 -19.38
CA LYS A 166 -24.55 -4.41 -18.26
C LYS A 166 -23.69 -5.67 -18.49
N MET A 167 -23.46 -6.06 -19.74
CA MET A 167 -22.68 -7.25 -20.09
C MET A 167 -21.17 -6.97 -20.28
N LEU A 168 -20.74 -5.72 -20.36
CA LEU A 168 -19.32 -5.40 -20.50
C LEU A 168 -18.55 -5.70 -19.22
N VAL A 169 -17.46 -6.46 -19.36
CA VAL A 169 -16.56 -6.82 -18.27
C VAL A 169 -15.12 -6.66 -18.75
N HIS A 170 -14.40 -5.75 -18.11
CA HIS A 170 -12.99 -5.49 -18.38
C HIS A 170 -12.34 -4.87 -17.14
N ASP A 171 -11.03 -5.07 -16.96
CA ASP A 171 -10.31 -4.57 -15.79
C ASP A 171 -10.30 -3.04 -15.71
N ASN A 172 -10.25 -2.36 -16.85
CA ASN A 172 -10.27 -0.89 -16.93
C ASN A 172 -11.64 -0.30 -17.29
N LEU A 173 -12.73 -1.08 -17.24
CA LEU A 173 -14.08 -0.54 -17.28
C LEU A 173 -14.74 -0.67 -15.91
N ASN A 174 -15.46 0.35 -15.48
CA ASN A 174 -16.26 0.29 -14.28
C ASN A 174 -17.56 -0.48 -14.59
N PRO A 175 -17.87 -1.57 -13.87
CA PRO A 175 -19.10 -2.32 -14.12
C PRO A 175 -20.35 -1.45 -13.94
N PHE A 176 -21.19 -1.41 -14.98
CA PHE A 176 -22.51 -0.80 -14.92
C PHE A 176 -23.45 -1.69 -14.10
N MET A 177 -23.98 -1.14 -13.01
CA MET A 177 -24.86 -1.89 -12.12
C MET A 177 -26.30 -1.84 -12.62
N GLY A 178 -26.77 -0.67 -13.04
CA GLY A 178 -28.13 -0.52 -13.51
C GLY A 178 -28.68 0.88 -13.34
N ILE A 179 -29.99 1.01 -13.51
CA ILE A 179 -30.73 2.27 -13.34
C ILE A 179 -31.98 2.02 -12.49
N ALA A 180 -32.25 2.94 -11.56
CA ALA A 180 -33.51 3.05 -10.84
C ALA A 180 -34.29 4.28 -11.34
N PHE A 181 -35.58 4.12 -11.65
CA PHE A 181 -36.42 5.14 -12.29
C PHE A 181 -37.91 4.87 -12.04
N ASN A 182 -38.78 5.89 -12.22
CA ASN A 182 -40.25 5.80 -12.13
C ASN A 182 -40.83 5.36 -10.76
N GLU A 183 -40.06 5.41 -9.68
CA GLU A 183 -40.51 5.03 -8.33
C GLU A 183 -40.53 6.23 -7.38
N LYS A 184 -39.57 7.15 -7.55
CA LYS A 184 -39.51 8.46 -6.91
C LYS A 184 -39.26 9.52 -7.98
N ASP A 185 -39.29 10.80 -7.61
CA ASP A 185 -38.98 11.93 -8.49
C ASP A 185 -37.47 12.04 -8.83
N GLU A 186 -36.79 10.91 -8.98
CA GLU A 186 -35.36 10.80 -9.27
C GLU A 186 -35.05 9.59 -10.16
N LEU A 187 -34.15 9.80 -11.11
CA LEU A 187 -33.48 8.79 -11.90
C LEU A 187 -32.08 8.59 -11.30
N LEU A 188 -31.75 7.35 -10.92
CA LEU A 188 -30.44 6.98 -10.40
C LEU A 188 -29.71 6.11 -11.41
N VAL A 189 -28.55 6.55 -11.88
CA VAL A 189 -27.65 5.74 -12.72
C VAL A 189 -26.55 5.16 -11.85
N LEU A 190 -26.47 3.83 -11.76
CA LEU A 190 -25.61 3.14 -10.80
C LEU A 190 -24.43 2.44 -11.46
N TRP A 191 -23.27 2.68 -10.85
CA TRP A 191 -22.00 2.10 -11.20
C TRP A 191 -21.37 1.43 -9.98
N LYS A 192 -20.45 0.49 -10.19
CA LYS A 192 -19.72 -0.11 -9.06
C LYS A 192 -18.89 0.96 -8.34
N PHE A 193 -18.93 0.93 -7.01
CA PHE A 193 -18.19 1.89 -6.18
C PHE A 193 -16.66 1.68 -6.28
N CYS A 194 -15.94 2.79 -6.47
CA CYS A 194 -14.48 2.85 -6.49
C CYS A 194 -13.98 3.71 -5.32
N SER A 195 -13.20 3.12 -4.41
CA SER A 195 -12.92 3.72 -3.10
C SER A 195 -11.88 4.85 -3.10
N ARG A 196 -11.14 5.08 -4.19
CA ARG A 196 -10.07 6.08 -4.25
C ARG A 196 -10.49 7.37 -4.96
N GLY A 197 -11.73 7.47 -5.43
CA GLY A 197 -12.26 8.66 -6.12
C GLY A 197 -11.89 8.70 -7.60
N THR A 198 -11.89 9.91 -8.16
CA THR A 198 -11.63 10.17 -9.59
C THR A 198 -10.18 10.58 -9.83
N ILE A 199 -9.71 10.49 -11.07
CA ILE A 199 -8.42 11.08 -11.47
C ILE A 199 -8.43 12.60 -11.28
N GLN A 200 -9.57 13.25 -11.48
CA GLN A 200 -9.75 14.69 -11.25
C GLN A 200 -9.30 15.10 -9.85
N ASP A 201 -9.68 14.31 -8.84
CA ASP A 201 -9.36 14.57 -7.43
C ASP A 201 -7.87 14.50 -7.13
N ILE A 202 -7.13 13.71 -7.92
CA ILE A 202 -5.68 13.56 -7.76
C ILE A 202 -4.95 14.67 -8.50
N ILE A 203 -5.32 14.95 -9.75
CA ILE A 203 -4.64 15.94 -10.59
C ILE A 203 -4.75 17.35 -10.01
N TYR A 204 -5.92 17.71 -9.45
CA TYR A 204 -6.14 19.06 -8.90
C TYR A 204 -5.77 19.19 -7.41
N ASN A 205 -5.24 18.13 -6.79
CA ASN A 205 -4.82 18.18 -5.40
C ASN A 205 -3.32 18.48 -5.28
N GLU A 206 -2.99 19.72 -4.90
CA GLU A 206 -1.61 20.19 -4.72
C GLU A 206 -0.82 19.41 -3.64
N SER A 207 -1.52 18.72 -2.73
CA SER A 207 -0.88 17.90 -1.69
C SER A 207 -0.37 16.54 -2.20
N VAL A 208 -0.75 16.15 -3.41
CA VAL A 208 -0.38 14.86 -4.01
C VAL A 208 0.62 15.08 -5.13
N THR A 209 1.88 14.70 -4.88
CA THR A 209 2.92 14.70 -5.91
C THR A 209 2.87 13.38 -6.69
N LEU A 210 2.38 13.41 -7.93
CA LEU A 210 2.41 12.26 -8.82
C LEU A 210 3.76 12.18 -9.56
N ASP A 211 4.47 11.07 -9.38
CA ASP A 211 5.64 10.75 -10.20
C ASP A 211 5.18 10.39 -11.64
N SER A 212 6.05 10.66 -12.61
CA SER A 212 5.95 10.25 -14.02
C SER A 212 5.45 8.81 -14.23
N LYS A 213 5.85 7.90 -13.33
CA LYS A 213 5.42 6.51 -13.26
C LYS A 213 3.92 6.34 -13.04
N PHE A 214 3.34 7.11 -12.11
CA PHE A 214 1.90 7.11 -11.85
C PHE A 214 1.11 7.62 -13.05
N HIS A 215 1.57 8.73 -13.67
CA HIS A 215 0.95 9.27 -14.89
C HIS A 215 0.89 8.21 -15.99
N ALA A 216 1.99 7.49 -16.19
CA ALA A 216 2.06 6.49 -17.22
C ALA A 216 1.23 5.24 -16.96
N ALA A 217 1.11 4.81 -15.69
CA ALA A 217 0.18 3.75 -15.33
C ALA A 217 -1.28 4.14 -15.60
N PHE A 218 -1.68 5.38 -15.26
CA PHE A 218 -3.03 5.88 -15.53
C PHE A 218 -3.33 5.97 -17.03
N VAL A 219 -2.39 6.49 -17.83
CA VAL A 219 -2.53 6.55 -19.30
C VAL A 219 -2.69 5.16 -19.89
N ARG A 220 -1.89 4.18 -19.46
CA ARG A 220 -2.02 2.79 -19.89
C ARG A 220 -3.41 2.23 -19.58
N ASP A 221 -3.87 2.37 -18.34
CA ASP A 221 -5.17 1.84 -17.93
C ASP A 221 -6.33 2.49 -18.70
N ILE A 222 -6.29 3.81 -18.92
CA ILE A 222 -7.28 4.52 -19.75
C ILE A 222 -7.27 4.00 -21.19
N THR A 223 -6.09 3.88 -21.81
CA THR A 223 -5.97 3.44 -23.20
C THR A 223 -6.38 1.98 -23.39
N LEU A 224 -6.12 1.09 -22.42
CA LEU A 224 -6.63 -0.28 -22.40
C LEU A 224 -8.17 -0.32 -22.31
N GLY A 225 -8.76 0.47 -21.42
CA GLY A 225 -10.21 0.57 -21.29
C GLY A 225 -10.89 1.09 -22.56
N LEU A 226 -10.31 2.11 -23.20
CA LEU A 226 -10.80 2.66 -24.46
C LEU A 226 -10.64 1.67 -25.62
N GLU A 227 -9.52 0.96 -25.69
CA GLU A 227 -9.29 -0.06 -26.73
C GLU A 227 -10.35 -1.17 -26.65
N TYR A 228 -10.61 -1.70 -25.45
CA TYR A 228 -11.67 -2.68 -25.24
C TYR A 228 -13.05 -2.12 -25.63
N LEU A 229 -13.36 -0.89 -25.20
CA LEU A 229 -14.65 -0.26 -25.49
C LEU A 229 -14.86 -0.02 -27.00
N HIS A 230 -13.82 0.37 -27.72
CA HIS A 230 -13.86 0.58 -29.17
C HIS A 230 -14.03 -0.72 -29.96
N MET A 231 -13.53 -1.85 -29.44
CA MET A 231 -13.79 -3.18 -30.02
C MET A 231 -15.16 -3.74 -29.64
N SER A 232 -15.78 -3.22 -28.58
CA SER A 232 -17.12 -3.64 -28.16
C SER A 232 -18.21 -3.08 -29.10
N PRO A 233 -19.44 -3.65 -29.07
CA PRO A 233 -20.57 -3.13 -29.83
C PRO A 233 -20.96 -1.68 -29.49
N ILE A 234 -20.52 -1.14 -28.35
CA ILE A 234 -20.72 0.27 -27.99
C ILE A 234 -19.88 1.19 -28.88
N GLY A 235 -18.65 0.79 -29.20
CA GLY A 235 -17.75 1.48 -30.12
C GLY A 235 -17.08 2.76 -29.60
N TYR A 236 -17.62 3.44 -28.58
CA TYR A 236 -17.04 4.70 -28.07
C TYR A 236 -17.42 4.99 -26.61
N HIS A 237 -16.62 5.82 -25.94
CA HIS A 237 -16.95 6.33 -24.59
C HIS A 237 -17.96 7.47 -24.62
N GLY A 238 -17.74 8.47 -25.47
CA GLY A 238 -18.68 9.57 -25.70
C GLY A 238 -18.65 10.71 -24.66
N SER A 239 -17.90 10.60 -23.56
CA SER A 239 -17.77 11.67 -22.55
C SER A 239 -16.54 11.46 -21.66
N LEU A 240 -15.39 11.12 -22.26
CA LEU A 240 -14.17 10.85 -21.49
C LEU A 240 -13.67 12.16 -20.84
N THR A 241 -13.59 12.17 -19.51
CA THR A 241 -13.13 13.29 -18.69
C THR A 241 -12.32 12.77 -17.51
N PRO A 242 -11.53 13.61 -16.80
CA PRO A 242 -10.87 13.20 -15.56
C PRO A 242 -11.84 12.70 -14.48
N TRP A 243 -13.10 13.18 -14.50
CA TRP A 243 -14.19 12.71 -13.65
C TRP A 243 -14.64 11.29 -14.02
N SER A 244 -14.73 10.99 -15.31
CA SER A 244 -15.18 9.66 -15.79
C SER A 244 -14.12 8.57 -15.67
N CYS A 245 -13.00 8.85 -15.00
CA CYS A 245 -11.91 7.92 -14.72
C CYS A 245 -11.81 7.70 -13.21
N LEU A 246 -12.34 6.58 -12.72
CA LEU A 246 -12.35 6.22 -11.31
C LEU A 246 -11.13 5.37 -10.94
N ILE A 247 -10.70 5.43 -9.69
CA ILE A 247 -9.58 4.65 -9.17
C ILE A 247 -10.10 3.67 -8.12
N ASP A 248 -9.83 2.39 -8.35
CA ASP A 248 -10.25 1.33 -7.45
C ASP A 248 -9.26 1.12 -6.29
N ARG A 249 -9.57 0.18 -5.39
CA ARG A 249 -8.73 -0.17 -4.24
C ARG A 249 -7.34 -0.67 -4.63
N ASN A 250 -7.18 -1.21 -5.84
CA ASN A 250 -5.94 -1.76 -6.38
C ASN A 250 -5.17 -0.71 -7.20
N TRP A 251 -5.53 0.57 -7.11
CA TRP A 251 -4.93 1.66 -7.90
C TRP A 251 -5.02 1.47 -9.43
N MET A 252 -6.03 0.74 -9.89
CA MET A 252 -6.34 0.63 -11.32
C MET A 252 -7.36 1.68 -11.72
N VAL A 253 -7.16 2.28 -12.90
CA VAL A 253 -8.15 3.19 -13.47
C VAL A 253 -9.27 2.40 -14.14
N LYS A 254 -10.51 2.77 -13.82
CA LYS A 254 -11.75 2.22 -14.39
C LYS A 254 -12.57 3.34 -15.02
N LEU A 255 -12.86 3.20 -16.32
CA LEU A 255 -13.70 4.15 -17.06
C LEU A 255 -15.17 3.97 -16.67
N THR A 256 -15.84 5.06 -16.31
CA THR A 256 -17.27 5.12 -15.96
C THR A 256 -17.99 6.07 -16.92
N ASP A 257 -19.32 6.16 -16.85
CA ASP A 257 -20.12 7.10 -17.66
C ASP A 257 -19.92 6.97 -19.17
N PHE A 258 -19.50 5.79 -19.63
CA PHE A 258 -19.42 5.49 -21.05
C PHE A 258 -20.82 5.26 -21.64
N ALA A 259 -20.99 5.65 -22.90
CA ALA A 259 -22.17 5.41 -23.74
C ALA A 259 -23.51 6.08 -23.32
N ILE A 260 -23.70 6.41 -22.04
CA ILE A 260 -24.98 6.90 -21.51
C ILE A 260 -25.27 8.38 -21.81
N ALA A 261 -24.26 9.14 -22.23
CA ALA A 261 -24.37 10.58 -22.50
C ALA A 261 -25.49 10.93 -23.49
N ASN A 262 -25.58 10.20 -24.61
CA ASN A 262 -26.60 10.43 -25.64
C ASN A 262 -28.03 10.13 -25.15
N CYS A 263 -28.19 9.14 -24.27
CA CYS A 263 -29.49 8.85 -23.66
C CYS A 263 -29.90 9.96 -22.70
N LEU A 264 -28.98 10.41 -21.84
CA LEU A 264 -29.24 11.49 -20.89
C LEU A 264 -29.56 12.82 -21.57
N GLU A 265 -28.83 13.19 -22.63
CA GLU A 265 -29.12 14.39 -23.43
C GLU A 265 -30.52 14.33 -24.06
N ARG A 266 -30.90 13.15 -24.58
CA ARG A 266 -32.23 12.94 -25.17
C ARG A 266 -33.33 13.05 -24.12
N TRP A 267 -33.17 12.41 -22.97
CA TRP A 267 -34.15 12.44 -21.89
C TRP A 267 -34.33 13.84 -21.32
N GLU A 268 -33.24 14.61 -21.22
CA GLU A 268 -33.28 16.02 -20.84
C GLU A 268 -34.04 16.86 -21.89
N LYS A 269 -33.71 16.74 -23.18
CA LYS A 269 -34.39 17.46 -24.27
C LYS A 269 -35.89 17.15 -24.34
N GLN A 270 -36.28 15.94 -23.96
CA GLN A 270 -37.69 15.51 -23.90
C GLN A 270 -38.38 15.91 -22.58
N GLY A 271 -37.65 16.51 -21.63
CA GLY A 271 -38.16 16.96 -20.34
C GLY A 271 -38.46 15.82 -19.37
N TYR A 272 -37.88 14.64 -19.56
CA TYR A 272 -38.00 13.54 -18.60
C TYR A 272 -37.18 13.76 -17.35
N VAL A 273 -35.97 14.31 -17.51
CA VAL A 273 -35.03 14.59 -16.42
C VAL A 273 -34.51 16.02 -16.51
N THR A 274 -34.07 16.56 -15.39
CA THR A 274 -33.33 17.83 -15.34
C THR A 274 -31.89 17.54 -14.93
N LYS A 275 -30.91 18.19 -15.56
CA LYS A 275 -29.54 18.18 -15.05
C LYS A 275 -29.35 19.31 -14.05
N GLU A 276 -28.76 19.00 -12.90
CA GLU A 276 -28.29 20.06 -11.99
C GLU A 276 -27.10 20.76 -12.65
N THR A 277 -27.25 22.05 -12.89
CA THR A 277 -26.19 22.90 -13.46
C THR A 277 -25.36 23.45 -12.31
N LEU A 278 -24.02 23.27 -12.39
CA LEU A 278 -23.10 23.93 -11.47
C LEU A 278 -23.34 25.44 -11.51
N LYS A 279 -23.56 26.04 -10.34
CA LYS A 279 -23.60 27.49 -10.20
C LYS A 279 -22.16 28.01 -10.13
N ASP A 280 -21.91 29.17 -10.73
CA ASP A 280 -20.59 29.81 -10.66
C ASP A 280 -20.20 30.05 -9.19
N GLY A 281 -19.02 29.56 -8.78
CA GLY A 281 -18.48 29.71 -7.42
C GLY A 281 -18.42 28.42 -6.58
N GLU A 282 -18.99 27.32 -7.04
CA GLU A 282 -18.87 26.02 -6.35
C GLU A 282 -17.50 25.35 -6.61
N ASP A 283 -17.04 24.57 -5.63
CA ASP A 283 -15.74 23.88 -5.65
C ASP A 283 -15.62 22.98 -6.90
N LYS A 284 -14.68 23.32 -7.79
CA LYS A 284 -14.44 22.59 -9.05
C LYS A 284 -13.89 21.19 -8.82
N SER A 285 -13.30 20.92 -7.65
CA SER A 285 -12.95 19.54 -7.28
C SER A 285 -14.24 18.71 -7.15
N GLY A 286 -15.27 19.31 -6.52
CA GLY A 286 -16.64 18.82 -6.31
C GLY A 286 -17.50 18.56 -7.55
N ALA A 287 -17.02 18.99 -8.72
CA ALA A 287 -17.89 19.31 -9.84
C ALA A 287 -18.42 18.08 -10.58
N THR A 288 -19.75 17.98 -10.69
CA THR A 288 -20.46 17.36 -11.82
C THR A 288 -20.14 18.17 -13.08
N GLN A 289 -18.93 17.99 -13.62
CA GLN A 289 -18.53 18.61 -14.88
C GLN A 289 -19.47 18.13 -15.98
N LEU A 290 -20.37 19.00 -16.40
CA LEU A 290 -21.20 18.81 -17.59
C LEU A 290 -20.29 18.43 -18.76
N THR A 291 -20.72 17.42 -19.53
CA THR A 291 -20.21 17.03 -20.84
C THR A 291 -20.42 18.16 -21.86
N LYS A 292 -19.76 19.29 -21.60
CA LYS A 292 -19.71 20.46 -22.47
C LYS A 292 -18.84 20.17 -23.71
N LEU A 293 -17.92 19.20 -23.62
CA LEU A 293 -17.02 18.85 -24.72
C LEU A 293 -17.74 18.32 -25.97
N CYS A 294 -18.84 17.56 -25.83
CA CYS A 294 -19.56 16.99 -26.97
C CYS A 294 -20.45 18.00 -27.69
N GLU A 295 -21.08 18.93 -26.96
CA GLU A 295 -21.79 20.07 -27.56
C GLU A 295 -20.82 20.99 -28.30
N TYR A 296 -19.61 21.20 -27.76
CA TYR A 296 -18.58 22.05 -28.38
C TYR A 296 -17.96 21.48 -29.65
N VAL A 297 -17.90 20.16 -29.81
CA VAL A 297 -17.44 19.52 -31.06
C VAL A 297 -18.50 19.62 -32.16
N ARG A 298 -19.79 19.71 -31.80
CA ARG A 298 -20.91 19.72 -32.75
C ARG A 298 -21.16 21.09 -33.40
N ASP A 299 -21.00 22.18 -32.64
CA ASP A 299 -21.26 23.55 -33.11
C ASP A 299 -20.04 24.26 -33.71
N GLY A 300 -18.84 23.68 -33.62
CA GLY A 300 -17.59 24.18 -34.26
C GLY A 300 -17.09 25.55 -33.78
N SER A 301 -17.90 26.31 -33.05
CA SER A 301 -17.68 27.73 -32.75
C SER A 301 -16.83 28.00 -31.50
N LYS A 302 -16.55 26.97 -30.68
CA LYS A 302 -15.78 27.08 -29.42
C LYS A 302 -14.92 25.85 -29.11
N THR A 303 -14.20 25.29 -30.08
CA THR A 303 -13.18 24.25 -29.79
C THR A 303 -11.88 24.91 -29.33
N PHE A 304 -11.62 24.94 -28.03
CA PHE A 304 -10.29 25.32 -27.53
C PHE A 304 -9.34 24.15 -27.75
N LYS A 305 -8.40 24.28 -28.70
CA LYS A 305 -7.30 23.31 -28.83
C LYS A 305 -6.48 23.37 -27.54
N PRO A 306 -6.36 22.27 -26.78
CA PRO A 306 -5.59 22.29 -25.54
C PRO A 306 -4.14 22.69 -25.86
N VAL A 307 -3.64 23.68 -25.12
CA VAL A 307 -2.26 24.15 -25.22
C VAL A 307 -1.46 23.46 -24.13
N ILE A 308 -0.37 22.80 -24.52
CA ILE A 308 0.57 22.20 -23.58
C ILE A 308 1.36 23.34 -22.94
N THR A 309 1.07 23.65 -21.68
CA THR A 309 1.66 24.78 -20.92
C THR A 309 3.15 24.57 -20.64
N ASP A 310 3.57 23.35 -20.30
CA ASP A 310 4.97 22.99 -20.06
C ASP A 310 5.40 21.84 -20.97
N ARG A 311 6.33 22.12 -21.88
CA ARG A 311 6.89 21.14 -22.83
C ARG A 311 8.19 20.51 -22.36
N SER A 312 8.80 21.03 -21.28
CA SER A 312 10.14 20.63 -20.86
C SER A 312 10.19 19.24 -20.22
N GLN A 313 9.06 18.79 -19.64
CA GLN A 313 8.97 17.54 -18.89
C GLN A 313 8.35 16.37 -19.68
N ILE A 314 7.91 16.60 -20.92
CA ILE A 314 7.16 15.62 -21.72
C ILE A 314 8.01 15.17 -22.91
N HIS A 315 8.04 13.85 -23.17
CA HIS A 315 8.77 13.29 -24.31
C HIS A 315 8.26 13.87 -25.65
N PRO A 316 9.14 14.30 -26.58
CA PRO A 316 8.73 14.92 -27.85
C PRO A 316 7.74 14.08 -28.66
N ASP A 317 7.93 12.76 -28.69
CA ASP A 317 7.02 11.87 -29.43
C ASP A 317 5.62 11.78 -28.80
N ILE A 318 5.49 11.98 -27.48
CA ILE A 318 4.18 12.07 -26.82
C ILE A 318 3.49 13.37 -27.23
N ILE A 319 4.25 14.46 -27.35
CA ILE A 319 3.71 15.75 -27.83
C ILE A 319 3.20 15.61 -29.27
N ALA A 320 3.96 14.94 -30.15
CA ALA A 320 3.52 14.66 -31.51
C ALA A 320 2.25 13.80 -31.53
N LEU A 321 2.21 12.73 -30.74
CA LEU A 321 1.03 11.87 -30.62
C LEU A 321 -0.22 12.63 -30.13
N LEU A 322 -0.06 13.54 -29.16
CA LEU A 322 -1.16 14.38 -28.69
C LEU A 322 -1.69 15.32 -29.79
N GLN A 323 -0.81 15.84 -30.64
CA GLN A 323 -1.20 16.66 -31.78
C GLN A 323 -1.96 15.84 -32.84
N ASP A 324 -1.52 14.61 -33.12
CA ASP A 324 -2.18 13.68 -34.04
C ASP A 324 -3.58 13.31 -33.54
N CYS A 325 -3.74 13.06 -32.24
CA CYS A 325 -5.05 12.79 -31.62
C CYS A 325 -6.04 13.96 -31.79
N TRP A 326 -5.54 15.20 -31.87
CA TRP A 326 -6.35 16.41 -32.02
C TRP A 326 -6.45 16.90 -33.48
N ALA A 327 -6.14 16.05 -34.45
CA ALA A 327 -6.23 16.43 -35.85
C ALA A 327 -7.66 16.86 -36.24
N ALA A 328 -7.79 17.93 -37.04
CA ALA A 328 -9.09 18.48 -37.43
C ALA A 328 -9.90 17.49 -38.26
N ASN A 329 -9.23 16.76 -39.16
CA ASN A 329 -9.83 15.67 -39.91
C ASN A 329 -9.89 14.40 -39.01
N PRO A 330 -11.07 13.82 -38.76
CA PRO A 330 -11.21 12.60 -37.96
C PRO A 330 -10.49 11.38 -38.54
N GLU A 331 -10.41 11.26 -39.87
CA GLU A 331 -9.86 10.08 -40.57
C GLU A 331 -8.34 9.92 -40.39
N ILE A 332 -7.64 11.03 -40.10
CA ILE A 332 -6.19 11.01 -39.87
C ILE A 332 -5.81 10.79 -38.40
N ARG A 333 -6.79 10.76 -37.49
CA ARG A 333 -6.51 10.53 -36.06
C ARG A 333 -6.04 9.09 -35.86
N PRO A 334 -5.02 8.85 -35.02
CA PRO A 334 -4.53 7.51 -34.76
C PRO A 334 -5.61 6.66 -34.08
N SER A 335 -5.64 5.36 -34.40
CA SER A 335 -6.49 4.42 -33.68
C SER A 335 -6.05 4.31 -32.22
N ILE A 336 -6.98 4.00 -31.32
CA ILE A 336 -6.68 3.86 -29.89
C ILE A 336 -5.59 2.81 -29.61
N ARG A 337 -5.55 1.74 -30.42
CA ARG A 337 -4.50 0.72 -30.36
C ARG A 337 -3.12 1.30 -30.66
N ARG A 338 -3.02 2.17 -31.67
CA ARG A 338 -1.77 2.88 -32.00
C ARG A 338 -1.36 3.84 -30.88
N VAL A 339 -2.32 4.57 -30.32
CA VAL A 339 -2.08 5.45 -29.16
C VAL A 339 -1.52 4.65 -27.99
N ARG A 340 -2.15 3.53 -27.62
CA ARG A 340 -1.68 2.68 -26.52
C ARG A 340 -0.25 2.20 -26.73
N LEU A 341 0.03 1.54 -27.86
CA LEU A 341 1.36 0.97 -28.15
C LEU A 341 2.44 2.07 -28.13
N ASN A 342 2.14 3.24 -28.68
CA ASN A 342 3.06 4.38 -28.64
C ASN A 342 3.28 4.88 -27.21
N THR A 343 2.23 5.05 -26.41
CA THR A 343 2.35 5.49 -25.01
C THR A 343 3.10 4.48 -24.14
N GLU A 344 2.89 3.18 -24.32
CA GLU A 344 3.63 2.12 -23.62
C GLU A 344 5.13 2.18 -23.94
N ASN A 345 5.47 2.40 -25.21
CA ASN A 345 6.85 2.51 -25.66
C ASN A 345 7.54 3.78 -25.11
N TYR A 346 6.89 4.94 -25.18
CA TYR A 346 7.49 6.21 -24.75
C TYR A 346 7.57 6.34 -23.22
N LEU A 347 6.55 5.88 -22.51
CA LEU A 347 6.49 5.97 -21.05
C LEU A 347 7.20 4.79 -20.34
N LYS A 348 7.61 3.76 -21.09
CA LYS A 348 8.35 2.58 -20.61
C LYS A 348 7.68 1.86 -19.44
N VAL A 349 6.35 1.88 -19.37
CA VAL A 349 5.60 1.21 -18.30
C VAL A 349 5.21 -0.20 -18.69
N LYS A 350 5.58 -1.17 -17.84
CA LYS A 350 5.16 -2.57 -17.93
C LYS A 350 4.58 -3.02 -16.59
N GLY A 351 3.48 -3.75 -16.62
CA GLY A 351 2.80 -4.26 -15.42
C GLY A 351 1.95 -3.21 -14.71
N SER A 352 1.17 -3.62 -13.70
CA SER A 352 0.24 -2.74 -12.97
C SER A 352 0.98 -1.66 -12.15
N LEU A 353 0.26 -0.62 -11.71
CA LEU A 353 0.84 0.40 -10.82
C LEU A 353 1.33 -0.21 -9.50
N VAL A 354 0.62 -1.22 -8.99
CA VAL A 354 1.01 -1.96 -7.78
C VAL A 354 2.32 -2.70 -7.98
N ASP A 355 2.52 -3.35 -9.14
CA ASP A 355 3.78 -4.01 -9.47
C ASP A 355 4.94 -3.01 -9.49
N GLN A 356 4.68 -1.81 -9.99
CA GLN A 356 5.65 -0.73 -10.01
C GLN A 356 5.96 -0.20 -8.60
N MET A 357 4.95 -0.08 -7.74
CA MET A 357 5.14 0.30 -6.34
C MET A 357 5.90 -0.77 -5.56
N MET A 358 5.64 -2.06 -5.80
CA MET A 358 6.37 -3.16 -5.17
C MET A 358 7.85 -3.11 -5.51
N ARG A 359 8.21 -2.94 -6.80
CA ARG A 359 9.62 -2.79 -7.22
C ARG A 359 10.29 -1.58 -6.59
N MET A 360 9.56 -0.47 -6.48
CA MET A 360 10.08 0.73 -5.80
C MET A 360 10.32 0.47 -4.31
N MET A 361 9.35 -0.13 -3.61
CA MET A 361 9.49 -0.46 -2.19
C MET A 361 10.63 -1.44 -1.93
N GLU A 362 10.78 -2.45 -2.79
CA GLU A 362 11.87 -3.40 -2.72
C GLU A 362 13.24 -2.72 -2.90
N GLN A 363 13.35 -1.82 -3.89
CA GLN A 363 14.58 -1.04 -4.09
C GLN A 363 14.88 -0.11 -2.90
N TYR A 364 13.86 0.55 -2.35
CA TYR A 364 14.02 1.39 -1.15
C TYR A 364 14.43 0.55 0.07
N ALA A 365 13.82 -0.62 0.27
CA ALA A 365 14.17 -1.54 1.35
C ALA A 365 15.62 -1.99 1.24
N ASN A 366 16.05 -2.45 0.06
CA ASN A 366 17.42 -2.89 -0.20
C ASN A 366 18.45 -1.76 0.00
N ASN A 367 18.14 -0.55 -0.47
CA ASN A 367 19.01 0.61 -0.28
C ASN A 367 19.12 1.00 1.19
N LEU A 368 18.01 0.94 1.93
CA LEU A 368 17.98 1.24 3.36
C LEU A 368 18.75 0.19 4.15
N GLU A 369 18.56 -1.10 3.83
CA GLU A 369 19.28 -2.20 4.45
C GLU A 369 20.80 -2.06 4.23
N LYS A 370 21.22 -1.75 3.00
CA LYS A 370 22.62 -1.47 2.69
C LYS A 370 23.16 -0.29 3.50
N LEU A 371 22.40 0.81 3.58
CA LEU A 371 22.81 1.99 4.34
C LEU A 371 22.90 1.72 5.85
N VAL A 372 21.95 0.94 6.39
CA VAL A 372 21.98 0.49 7.78
C VAL A 372 23.22 -0.35 8.01
N GLN A 373 23.50 -1.33 7.15
CA GLN A 373 24.66 -2.21 7.25
C GLN A 373 25.99 -1.44 7.20
N GLU A 374 26.12 -0.45 6.30
CA GLU A 374 27.30 0.40 6.22
C GLU A 374 27.49 1.23 7.50
N ARG A 375 26.42 1.85 8.00
CA ARG A 375 26.45 2.67 9.23
C ARG A 375 26.75 1.81 10.47
N THR A 376 26.14 0.64 10.59
CA THR A 376 26.40 -0.27 11.72
C THR A 376 27.82 -0.79 11.67
N GLY A 377 28.35 -1.12 10.49
CA GLY A 377 29.75 -1.53 10.32
C GLY A 377 30.75 -0.44 10.76
N MET A 378 30.53 0.81 10.34
CA MET A 378 31.39 1.93 10.78
C MET A 378 31.32 2.17 12.30
N LEU A 379 30.14 2.00 12.90
CA LEU A 379 29.96 2.16 14.34
C LEU A 379 30.66 1.04 15.13
N GLU A 380 30.59 -0.20 14.66
CA GLU A 380 31.34 -1.31 15.25
C GLU A 380 32.85 -1.10 15.18
N ASP A 381 33.37 -0.63 14.05
CA ASP A 381 34.80 -0.36 13.89
C ASP A 381 35.27 0.81 14.77
N ALA A 382 34.47 1.87 14.88
CA ALA A 382 34.74 2.98 15.80
C ALA A 382 34.72 2.51 17.26
N ASN A 383 33.76 1.67 17.64
CA ASN A 383 33.65 1.13 18.99
C ASN A 383 34.84 0.22 19.33
N LYS A 384 35.27 -0.66 18.40
CA LYS A 384 36.47 -1.49 18.58
C LYS A 384 37.74 -0.66 18.80
N ARG A 385 37.89 0.46 18.07
CA ARG A 385 39.03 1.37 18.25
C ARG A 385 38.99 2.08 19.60
N ALA A 386 37.82 2.59 19.99
CA ALA A 386 37.62 3.22 21.30
C ALA A 386 37.91 2.24 22.44
N ASP A 387 37.43 1.00 22.33
CA ASP A 387 37.68 -0.07 23.30
C ASP A 387 39.15 -0.44 23.43
N LYS A 388 39.88 -0.52 22.31
CA LYS A 388 41.32 -0.79 22.32
C LYS A 388 42.10 0.34 23.01
N LEU A 389 41.77 1.59 22.74
CA LEU A 389 42.40 2.75 23.38
C LEU A 389 42.09 2.80 24.88
N LEU A 390 40.85 2.51 25.28
CA LEU A 390 40.47 2.51 26.69
C LEU A 390 41.23 1.45 27.50
N ASN A 391 41.39 0.25 26.93
CA ASN A 391 42.16 -0.83 27.57
C ASN A 391 43.68 -0.58 27.57
N GLN A 392 44.19 0.35 26.76
CA GLN A 392 45.59 0.81 26.83
C GLN A 392 45.81 1.84 27.96
N LEU A 393 44.76 2.55 28.37
CA LEU A 393 44.82 3.59 29.39
C LEU A 393 44.45 3.10 30.79
N LEU A 394 43.63 2.05 30.88
CA LEU A 394 43.07 1.54 32.13
C LEU A 394 43.09 0.00 32.14
N PRO A 395 43.19 -0.62 33.33
CA PRO A 395 43.03 -2.07 33.44
C PRO A 395 41.66 -2.51 32.92
N SER A 396 41.58 -3.67 32.25
CA SER A 396 40.36 -4.19 31.62
C SER A 396 39.14 -4.22 32.55
N TYR A 397 39.34 -4.54 33.84
CA TYR A 397 38.27 -4.51 34.84
C TYR A 397 37.68 -3.09 35.01
N VAL A 398 38.54 -2.09 35.14
CA VAL A 398 38.16 -0.69 35.35
C VAL A 398 37.52 -0.13 34.08
N ALA A 399 38.10 -0.43 32.90
CA ALA A 399 37.55 -0.04 31.61
C ALA A 399 36.12 -0.57 31.41
N ASN A 400 35.86 -1.83 31.77
CA ASN A 400 34.53 -2.43 31.64
C ASN A 400 33.48 -1.81 32.57
N GLU A 401 33.82 -1.54 33.83
CA GLU A 401 32.91 -0.85 34.76
C GLU A 401 32.57 0.57 34.28
N LEU A 402 33.56 1.31 33.76
CA LEU A 402 33.33 2.65 33.20
C LEU A 402 32.48 2.61 31.91
N LYS A 403 32.65 1.61 31.04
CA LYS A 403 31.77 1.40 29.87
C LYS A 403 30.31 1.17 30.26
N LEU A 404 30.08 0.53 31.40
CA LEU A 404 28.75 0.31 31.96
C LEU A 404 28.19 1.55 32.68
N GLY A 405 28.92 2.68 32.69
CA GLY A 405 28.54 3.90 33.37
C GLY A 405 28.63 3.81 34.90
N ARG A 406 29.31 2.80 35.43
CA ARG A 406 29.48 2.59 36.87
C ARG A 406 30.77 3.24 37.34
N SER A 407 30.74 3.86 38.52
CA SER A 407 31.94 4.36 39.18
C SER A 407 32.70 3.21 39.85
N VAL A 408 34.01 3.15 39.64
CA VAL A 408 34.88 2.18 40.33
C VAL A 408 35.28 2.75 41.69
N ALA A 409 34.76 2.16 42.77
CA ALA A 409 35.11 2.57 44.12
C ALA A 409 36.57 2.19 44.45
N PRO A 410 37.30 3.02 45.21
CA PRO A 410 38.62 2.65 45.70
C PRO A 410 38.59 1.35 46.51
N LYS A 411 39.57 0.48 46.30
CA LYS A 411 39.70 -0.81 46.99
C LYS A 411 41.06 -0.93 47.65
N THR A 412 41.09 -1.42 48.89
CA THR A 412 42.32 -1.77 49.60
C THR A 412 42.68 -3.23 49.36
N PHE A 413 43.92 -3.47 48.96
CA PHE A 413 44.52 -4.77 48.70
C PHE A 413 45.45 -5.12 49.86
N LYS A 414 45.28 -6.32 50.42
CA LYS A 414 46.05 -6.78 51.60
C LYS A 414 47.52 -7.07 51.27
N SER A 415 47.79 -7.47 50.03
CA SER A 415 49.14 -7.78 49.55
C SER A 415 49.20 -7.53 48.06
N ALA A 416 50.03 -6.58 47.65
CA ALA A 416 50.37 -6.31 46.27
C ALA A 416 51.86 -5.99 46.18
N SER A 417 52.46 -6.28 45.03
CA SER A 417 53.85 -5.93 44.78
C SER A 417 53.91 -4.78 43.77
N VAL A 418 54.82 -3.84 44.00
CA VAL A 418 55.10 -2.70 43.12
C VAL A 418 56.58 -2.68 42.81
N MET A 419 56.90 -2.56 41.51
CA MET A 419 58.24 -2.42 40.98
C MET A 419 58.48 -0.98 40.53
N PHE A 420 59.60 -0.42 40.97
CA PHE A 420 60.14 0.85 40.50
C PHE A 420 61.42 0.58 39.74
N SER A 421 61.55 1.14 38.55
CA SER A 421 62.83 1.20 37.84
C SER A 421 63.30 2.64 37.73
N ASP A 422 64.62 2.85 37.73
CA ASP A 422 65.26 4.17 37.65
C ASP A 422 66.52 4.09 36.78
N ILE A 423 66.72 5.03 35.86
CA ILE A 423 67.87 5.01 34.94
C ILE A 423 69.09 5.65 35.62
N VAL A 424 70.15 4.86 35.80
CA VAL A 424 71.36 5.34 36.48
C VAL A 424 72.06 6.40 35.64
N GLY A 425 72.16 7.62 36.17
CA GLY A 425 72.83 8.74 35.51
C GLY A 425 72.00 9.38 34.39
N PHE A 426 70.67 9.28 34.46
CA PHE A 426 69.76 9.86 33.46
C PHE A 426 69.99 11.34 33.19
N THR A 427 70.19 12.16 34.24
CA THR A 427 70.48 13.60 34.09
C THR A 427 71.73 13.84 33.23
N THR A 428 72.76 13.01 33.41
CA THR A 428 74.00 13.09 32.63
C THR A 428 73.78 12.64 31.20
N LEU A 429 73.01 11.57 30.97
CA LEU A 429 72.62 11.13 29.63
C LEU A 429 71.85 12.22 28.88
N CYS A 430 70.88 12.85 29.53
CA CYS A 430 70.10 13.95 28.96
C CYS A 430 70.94 15.18 28.65
N SER A 431 71.99 15.46 29.42
CA SER A 431 72.89 16.60 29.17
C SER A 431 73.70 16.47 27.86
N GLY A 432 73.91 15.22 27.40
CA GLY A 432 74.66 14.91 26.18
C GLY A 432 73.81 14.62 24.95
N SER A 433 72.48 14.62 25.08
CA SER A 433 71.54 14.23 24.01
C SER A 433 70.56 15.34 23.69
N SER A 434 70.09 15.40 22.44
CA SER A 434 69.00 16.31 22.09
C SER A 434 67.67 15.82 22.69
N PRO A 435 66.70 16.71 22.96
CA PRO A 435 65.39 16.32 23.50
C PRO A 435 64.68 15.24 22.66
N LEU A 436 64.81 15.29 21.33
CA LEU A 436 64.20 14.30 20.45
C LEU A 436 64.87 12.92 20.60
N GLU A 437 66.20 12.87 20.73
CA GLU A 437 66.95 11.63 20.94
C GLU A 437 66.63 10.99 22.30
N VAL A 438 66.45 11.80 23.35
CA VAL A 438 66.01 11.33 24.68
C VAL A 438 64.62 10.70 24.57
N VAL A 439 63.68 11.36 23.89
CA VAL A 439 62.32 10.84 23.70
C VAL A 439 62.35 9.54 22.90
N THR A 440 63.12 9.46 21.81
CA THR A 440 63.26 8.24 21.02
C THR A 440 63.87 7.10 21.84
N MET A 441 64.89 7.38 22.65
CA MET A 441 65.50 6.41 23.56
C MET A 441 64.48 5.88 24.56
N LEU A 442 63.81 6.76 25.32
CA LEU A 442 62.82 6.37 26.32
C LEU A 442 61.67 5.57 25.70
N ASN A 443 61.12 6.01 24.57
CA ASN A 443 60.07 5.28 23.87
C ASN A 443 60.52 3.87 23.47
N THR A 444 61.75 3.71 22.97
CA THR A 444 62.26 2.40 22.55
C THR A 444 62.46 1.46 23.75
N VAL A 445 63.06 1.97 24.84
CA VAL A 445 63.27 1.19 26.07
C VAL A 445 61.95 0.78 26.69
N TYR A 446 61.02 1.73 26.85
CA TYR A 446 59.73 1.49 27.48
C TYR A 446 58.79 0.65 26.61
N THR A 447 58.85 0.73 25.28
CA THR A 447 58.14 -0.21 24.40
C THR A 447 58.63 -1.63 24.65
N GLY A 448 59.95 -1.82 24.78
CA GLY A 448 60.53 -3.11 25.17
C GLY A 448 60.01 -3.60 26.53
N PHE A 449 59.87 -2.71 27.52
CA PHE A 449 59.33 -3.08 28.83
C PHE A 449 57.84 -3.41 28.76
N ASP A 450 57.05 -2.63 28.03
CA ASP A 450 55.63 -2.87 27.80
C ASP A 450 55.39 -4.27 27.23
N ASP A 451 56.19 -4.70 26.25
CA ASP A 451 56.11 -6.04 25.64
C ASP A 451 56.43 -7.17 26.63
N LEU A 452 57.33 -6.95 27.59
CA LEU A 452 57.66 -7.92 28.64
C LEU A 452 56.55 -7.99 29.68
N ILE A 453 56.04 -6.83 30.11
CA ILE A 453 54.98 -6.74 31.12
C ILE A 453 53.69 -7.38 30.61
N ASN A 454 53.33 -7.17 29.35
CA ASN A 454 52.13 -7.75 28.74
C ASN A 454 52.13 -9.29 28.71
N LYS A 455 53.28 -9.97 28.91
CA LYS A 455 53.35 -11.43 29.03
C LYS A 455 53.02 -11.93 30.43
N HIS A 456 53.03 -11.04 31.42
CA HIS A 456 52.82 -11.34 32.83
C HIS A 456 51.53 -10.66 33.34
N GLU A 457 50.96 -11.13 34.44
CA GLU A 457 49.80 -10.48 35.08
C GLU A 457 50.23 -9.23 35.86
N ALA A 458 50.79 -8.25 35.14
CA ALA A 458 51.32 -7.01 35.67
C ALA A 458 50.73 -5.81 34.92
N TYR A 459 50.48 -4.73 35.67
CA TYR A 459 49.87 -3.50 35.18
C TYR A 459 50.87 -2.34 35.25
N LYS A 460 51.04 -1.65 34.11
CA LYS A 460 51.79 -0.40 34.04
C LYS A 460 50.99 0.70 34.74
N VAL A 461 51.55 1.27 35.79
CA VAL A 461 50.88 2.33 36.56
C VAL A 461 51.07 3.64 35.82
N GLU A 462 52.28 4.21 35.87
CA GLU A 462 52.68 5.43 35.17
C GLU A 462 54.21 5.48 35.02
N THR A 463 54.72 6.44 34.24
CA THR A 463 56.15 6.79 34.17
C THR A 463 56.36 8.16 34.79
N ILE A 464 57.32 8.29 35.71
CA ILE A 464 57.63 9.54 36.41
C ILE A 464 59.05 9.94 36.04
N GLY A 465 59.21 10.89 35.11
CA GLY A 465 60.53 11.24 34.58
C GLY A 465 61.16 10.04 33.85
N ASP A 466 62.30 9.58 34.34
CA ASP A 466 63.03 8.40 33.90
C ASP A 466 62.66 7.12 34.66
N ALA A 467 61.82 7.24 35.70
CA ALA A 467 61.38 6.11 36.49
C ALA A 467 60.18 5.39 35.86
N TYR A 468 60.22 4.06 35.89
CA TYR A 468 59.19 3.18 35.33
C TYR A 468 58.48 2.40 36.44
N MET A 469 57.16 2.55 36.58
CA MET A 469 56.39 1.94 37.66
C MET A 469 55.43 0.85 37.16
N VAL A 470 55.52 -0.33 37.77
CA VAL A 470 54.70 -1.50 37.44
C VAL A 470 54.15 -2.11 38.72
N ALA A 471 52.90 -2.59 38.71
CA ALA A 471 52.30 -3.26 39.85
C ALA A 471 51.73 -4.62 39.45
N SER A 472 51.72 -5.58 40.39
CA SER A 472 51.06 -6.87 40.23
C SER A 472 50.22 -7.20 41.47
N GLY A 473 49.17 -8.01 41.29
CA GLY A 473 48.15 -8.27 42.30
C GLY A 473 47.07 -7.20 42.42
N ILE A 474 47.00 -6.29 41.44
CA ILE A 474 46.02 -5.22 41.31
C ILE A 474 45.68 -5.07 39.82
N PRO A 475 44.41 -4.84 39.42
CA PRO A 475 43.21 -4.66 40.23
C PRO A 475 42.59 -5.97 40.75
N GLN A 476 43.10 -7.13 40.34
CA GLN A 476 42.63 -8.44 40.79
C GLN A 476 43.68 -9.07 41.71
N GLU A 477 43.21 -9.66 42.81
CA GLU A 477 44.07 -10.35 43.77
C GLU A 477 44.45 -11.72 43.22
N ILE A 478 45.75 -11.96 43.05
CA ILE A 478 46.29 -13.20 42.47
C ILE A 478 47.02 -14.08 43.50
N GLY A 479 46.70 -13.86 44.78
CA GLY A 479 47.39 -14.48 45.91
C GLY A 479 48.86 -14.05 45.95
N VAL A 480 49.75 -14.94 46.37
CA VAL A 480 51.19 -14.63 46.52
C VAL A 480 51.98 -14.53 45.21
N ARG A 481 51.35 -14.83 44.07
CA ARG A 481 52.01 -14.86 42.76
C ARG A 481 52.39 -13.46 42.23
N HIS A 482 51.84 -12.39 42.82
CA HIS A 482 52.18 -11.01 42.43
C HIS A 482 53.68 -10.71 42.53
N LEU A 483 54.36 -11.29 43.51
CA LEU A 483 55.80 -11.09 43.70
C LEU A 483 56.60 -11.89 42.67
N MET A 484 56.13 -13.10 42.30
CA MET A 484 56.74 -13.92 41.26
C MET A 484 56.67 -13.22 39.90
N HIS A 485 55.49 -12.72 39.51
CA HIS A 485 55.30 -12.01 38.24
C HIS A 485 56.22 -10.78 38.12
N LEU A 486 56.37 -9.97 39.17
CA LEU A 486 57.31 -8.83 39.11
C LEU A 486 58.78 -9.25 39.17
N SER A 487 59.10 -10.36 39.83
CA SER A 487 60.45 -10.91 39.84
C SER A 487 60.85 -11.40 38.44
N ASP A 488 59.95 -12.07 37.74
CA ASP A 488 60.14 -12.53 36.35
C ASP A 488 60.29 -11.33 35.39
N VAL A 489 59.40 -10.34 35.51
CA VAL A 489 59.49 -9.09 34.75
C VAL A 489 60.83 -8.39 34.99
N ALA A 490 61.30 -8.30 36.23
CA ALA A 490 62.58 -7.68 36.55
C ALA A 490 63.76 -8.43 35.90
N LEU A 491 63.77 -9.77 35.97
CA LEU A 491 64.80 -10.59 35.33
C LEU A 491 64.78 -10.48 33.81
N GLU A 492 63.60 -10.45 33.19
CA GLU A 492 63.44 -10.28 31.75
C GLU A 492 63.88 -8.88 31.28
N ILE A 493 63.53 -7.82 32.03
CA ILE A 493 64.02 -6.45 31.77
C ILE A 493 65.54 -6.42 31.83
N MET A 494 66.15 -7.04 32.84
CA MET A 494 67.60 -7.14 32.96
C MET A 494 68.23 -7.89 31.79
N ALA A 495 67.60 -8.98 31.32
CA ALA A 495 68.09 -9.73 30.16
C ALA A 495 67.99 -8.92 28.87
N PHE A 496 66.90 -8.18 28.67
CA PHE A 496 66.69 -7.28 27.53
C PHE A 496 67.73 -6.15 27.49
N LEU A 497 68.04 -5.54 28.63
CA LEU A 497 69.01 -4.44 28.69
C LEU A 497 70.46 -4.86 28.40
N LYS A 498 70.80 -6.15 28.56
CA LYS A 498 72.16 -6.65 28.23
C LYS A 498 72.48 -6.54 26.73
N SER A 499 71.48 -6.72 25.87
CA SER A 499 71.60 -6.62 24.41
C SER A 499 71.18 -5.26 23.87
N TYR A 500 70.57 -4.40 24.68
CA TYR A 500 70.14 -3.07 24.28
C TYR A 500 71.31 -2.07 24.25
N GLU A 501 71.45 -1.35 23.14
CA GLU A 501 72.40 -0.25 22.96
C GLU A 501 71.64 1.05 22.67
N ILE A 502 72.12 2.17 23.21
CA ILE A 502 71.50 3.47 22.97
C ILE A 502 71.69 3.83 21.49
N PRO A 503 70.60 4.06 20.72
CA PRO A 503 70.69 4.26 19.27
C PRO A 503 71.62 5.39 18.84
N HIS A 504 71.67 6.47 19.63
CA HIS A 504 72.43 7.70 19.35
C HIS A 504 73.79 7.77 20.07
N MET A 505 74.11 6.81 20.96
CA MET A 505 75.37 6.79 21.75
C MET A 505 75.96 5.38 21.81
N LYS A 506 76.38 4.81 20.69
CA LYS A 506 77.05 3.49 20.67
C LYS A 506 78.53 3.63 21.08
N PRO A 507 79.09 2.74 21.94
CA PRO A 507 78.54 1.49 22.49
C PRO A 507 77.96 1.63 23.92
N GLN A 508 77.47 2.81 24.30
CA GLN A 508 76.98 3.05 25.65
C GLN A 508 75.68 2.27 25.90
N LYS A 509 75.66 1.51 27.00
CA LYS A 509 74.51 0.73 27.46
C LYS A 509 73.77 1.48 28.57
N ILE A 510 72.47 1.25 28.64
CA ILE A 510 71.63 1.78 29.72
C ILE A 510 71.77 0.88 30.94
N ARG A 511 71.93 1.51 32.11
CA ARG A 511 71.92 0.83 33.41
C ARG A 511 70.69 1.27 34.19
N ILE A 512 70.03 0.33 34.83
CA ILE A 512 68.78 0.57 35.55
C ILE A 512 68.86 -0.03 36.95
N ARG A 513 68.34 0.69 37.93
CA ARG A 513 68.06 0.19 39.28
C ARG A 513 66.62 -0.28 39.35
N ILE A 514 66.38 -1.45 39.91
CA ILE A 514 65.04 -2.01 40.08
C ILE A 514 64.78 -2.27 41.57
N GLY A 515 63.75 -1.66 42.13
CA GLY A 515 63.26 -1.94 43.48
C GLY A 515 61.89 -2.61 43.42
N ILE A 516 61.70 -3.69 44.16
CA ILE A 516 60.41 -4.35 44.34
C ILE A 516 60.00 -4.22 45.81
N HIS A 517 58.80 -3.71 46.04
CA HIS A 517 58.21 -3.60 47.35
C HIS A 517 56.89 -4.36 47.41
N THR A 518 56.64 -5.05 48.52
CA THR A 518 55.38 -5.78 48.75
C THR A 518 54.73 -5.28 50.04
N GLY A 519 53.47 -4.89 49.96
CA GLY A 519 52.74 -4.34 51.09
C GLY A 519 51.26 -4.16 50.82
N THR A 520 50.58 -3.50 51.76
CA THR A 520 49.18 -3.11 51.61
C THR A 520 49.08 -1.88 50.71
N VAL A 521 48.15 -1.91 49.75
CA VAL A 521 47.98 -0.83 48.77
C VAL A 521 46.48 -0.55 48.57
N ALA A 522 46.08 0.71 48.66
CA ALA A 522 44.78 1.18 48.19
C ALA A 522 44.89 1.62 46.73
N ALA A 523 43.97 1.17 45.88
CA ALA A 523 43.94 1.55 44.47
C ALA A 523 42.55 2.07 44.07
N GLY A 524 42.51 3.06 43.19
CA GLY A 524 41.26 3.67 42.76
C GLY A 524 41.43 4.57 41.54
N VAL A 525 40.31 4.86 40.86
CA VAL A 525 40.29 5.79 39.72
C VAL A 525 40.22 7.21 40.24
N VAL A 526 41.17 8.06 39.83
CA VAL A 526 41.24 9.48 40.18
C VAL A 526 41.08 10.32 38.91
N GLY A 527 40.28 11.39 39.01
CA GLY A 527 40.00 12.32 37.90
C GLY A 527 38.74 11.97 37.12
N LEU A 528 37.93 12.99 36.80
CA LEU A 528 36.66 12.84 36.06
C LEU A 528 36.84 12.96 34.54
N THR A 529 37.76 13.82 34.09
CA THR A 529 38.01 14.10 32.66
C THR A 529 39.11 13.23 32.06
N THR A 530 40.13 12.89 32.86
CA THR A 530 41.21 11.96 32.50
C THR A 530 41.35 10.93 33.63
N PRO A 531 40.52 9.88 33.65
CA PRO A 531 40.55 8.88 34.72
C PRO A 531 41.90 8.14 34.69
N ARG A 532 42.58 8.13 35.82
CA ARG A 532 43.85 7.41 36.03
C ARG A 532 43.68 6.41 37.16
N TYR A 533 44.15 5.19 36.97
CA TYR A 533 44.12 4.18 38.02
C TYR A 533 45.35 4.33 38.91
N CYS A 534 45.15 4.96 40.07
CA CYS A 534 46.22 5.35 40.99
C CYS A 534 46.38 4.34 42.13
N LEU A 535 47.61 4.19 42.61
CA LEU A 535 47.97 3.39 43.78
C LEU A 535 48.41 4.31 44.93
N PHE A 536 47.99 3.97 46.16
CA PHE A 536 48.30 4.66 47.41
C PHE A 536 48.69 3.62 48.46
N GLY A 537 49.81 3.78 49.15
CA GLY A 537 50.25 2.83 50.16
C GLY A 537 51.39 3.39 51.00
N ASP A 538 51.61 2.81 52.18
CA ASP A 538 52.69 3.23 53.08
C ASP A 538 53.96 2.45 52.72
N THR A 539 54.93 3.14 52.11
CA THR A 539 56.26 2.59 51.88
C THR A 539 57.23 3.17 52.90
N GLY A 540 57.15 2.66 54.13
CA GLY A 540 58.26 2.65 55.08
C GLY A 540 58.60 3.95 55.81
N LYS A 541 57.76 5.00 55.80
CA LYS A 541 57.99 6.20 56.63
C LYS A 541 56.71 6.82 57.22
N GLY A 542 55.77 6.02 57.74
CA GLY A 542 54.78 6.49 58.74
C GLY A 542 53.90 7.71 58.36
N GLU A 543 53.84 8.08 57.09
CA GLU A 543 53.02 9.14 56.53
C GLU A 543 52.42 8.60 55.23
N CYS A 544 51.11 8.79 55.05
CA CYS A 544 50.39 8.42 53.82
C CYS A 544 50.86 9.32 52.68
N SER A 545 52.03 8.98 52.13
CA SER A 545 52.66 9.70 51.05
C SER A 545 52.02 9.23 49.76
N THR A 546 51.52 10.19 49.00
CA THR A 546 51.02 9.91 47.66
C THR A 546 52.22 9.46 46.82
N PHE A 547 52.17 8.27 46.19
CA PHE A 547 53.24 7.83 45.27
C PHE A 547 53.54 8.89 44.19
N TRP A 548 52.58 9.77 43.91
CA TRP A 548 52.69 10.96 43.05
C TRP A 548 53.79 11.97 43.45
N LEU A 549 54.29 11.99 44.69
CA LEU A 549 55.20 13.05 45.18
C LEU A 549 56.61 12.57 45.55
N LEU A 550 56.87 11.26 45.61
CA LEU A 550 58.18 10.72 45.98
C LEU A 550 58.94 10.18 44.76
N GLY A 551 59.11 11.03 43.75
CA GLY A 551 60.21 10.93 42.77
C GLY A 551 61.59 11.21 43.41
N LYS A 552 61.80 10.77 44.66
CA LYS A 552 63.07 10.76 45.36
C LYS A 552 63.24 9.38 45.99
N VAL A 553 63.74 8.44 45.20
CA VAL A 553 64.60 7.39 45.75
C VAL A 553 65.74 8.14 46.44
N GLY A 554 66.01 7.81 47.71
CA GLY A 554 66.89 8.57 48.58
C GLY A 554 68.17 9.05 47.88
N GLN A 555 68.38 10.38 47.87
CA GLN A 555 69.69 10.99 47.72
C GLN A 555 70.45 10.80 49.04
N GLU A 556 70.76 9.56 49.41
CA GLU A 556 71.84 9.27 50.36
C GLU A 556 72.65 8.13 49.73
N ASP A 557 73.93 8.43 49.50
CA ASP A 557 75.00 7.62 48.91
C ASP A 557 75.06 7.51 47.38
N GLU A 558 75.75 8.48 46.76
CA GLU A 558 76.46 8.36 45.47
C GLU A 558 77.65 7.38 45.59
N GLN A 559 77.39 6.12 45.94
CA GLN A 559 78.34 5.02 45.71
C GLN A 559 77.68 3.93 44.86
N PRO A 560 78.39 3.39 43.85
CA PRO A 560 77.90 2.26 43.10
C PRO A 560 77.86 1.04 44.03
N TYR A 561 76.70 0.76 44.62
CA TYR A 561 76.46 -0.56 45.21
C TYR A 561 76.60 -1.57 44.08
N ALA A 562 77.70 -2.32 44.08
CA ALA A 562 77.81 -3.54 43.31
C ALA A 562 76.58 -4.42 43.66
N PRO A 563 75.99 -5.15 42.69
CA PRO A 563 74.91 -6.07 43.00
C PRO A 563 75.42 -7.01 44.09
N SER A 564 74.85 -6.97 45.30
CA SER A 564 75.17 -8.00 46.27
C SER A 564 74.68 -9.32 45.66
N PRO A 565 75.53 -10.35 45.52
CA PRO A 565 75.12 -11.64 44.95
C PRO A 565 73.90 -12.24 45.68
N GLU A 566 73.75 -11.88 46.96
CA GLU A 566 72.64 -12.27 47.82
C GLU A 566 71.28 -11.77 47.30
N LEU A 567 71.15 -10.51 46.88
CA LEU A 567 69.85 -9.96 46.45
C LEU A 567 69.40 -10.49 45.09
N LEU A 568 70.33 -10.71 44.15
CA LEU A 568 70.02 -11.35 42.87
C LEU A 568 69.60 -12.81 43.08
N SER A 569 70.27 -13.52 44.00
CA SER A 569 69.90 -14.89 44.35
C SER A 569 68.52 -14.98 45.00
N GLN A 570 68.11 -13.96 45.77
CA GLN A 570 66.77 -13.88 46.36
C GLN A 570 65.68 -13.73 45.28
N VAL A 571 65.85 -12.84 44.30
CA VAL A 571 64.87 -12.68 43.21
C VAL A 571 64.79 -13.92 42.31
N GLN A 572 65.93 -14.57 42.05
CA GLN A 572 65.95 -15.85 41.33
C GLN A 572 65.26 -16.98 42.13
N ALA A 573 65.44 -17.03 43.45
CA ALA A 573 64.77 -18.00 44.31
C ALA A 573 63.26 -17.77 44.41
N ILE A 574 62.81 -16.51 44.42
CA ILE A 574 61.40 -16.11 44.41
C ILE A 574 60.75 -16.47 43.07
N SER A 575 61.41 -16.18 41.94
CA SER A 575 60.98 -16.61 40.60
C SER A 575 60.85 -18.13 40.49
N ALA A 576 61.76 -18.89 41.12
CA ALA A 576 61.73 -20.35 41.17
C ALA A 576 60.70 -20.95 42.16
N GLY A 577 59.86 -20.14 42.81
CA GLY A 577 58.80 -20.60 43.72
C GLY A 577 59.25 -20.97 45.13
N GLY A 578 60.37 -20.40 45.61
CA GLY A 578 60.88 -20.59 46.97
C GLY A 578 59.95 -20.04 48.08
N PRO A 579 60.14 -20.43 49.35
CA PRO A 579 59.28 -20.02 50.46
C PRO A 579 59.34 -18.50 50.69
N LEU A 580 58.15 -17.89 50.82
CA LEU A 580 57.98 -16.48 51.14
C LEU A 580 58.29 -16.25 52.63
N LEU A 581 59.33 -15.46 52.90
CA LEU A 581 59.60 -14.97 54.25
C LEU A 581 58.48 -13.99 54.66
N ASN A 582 58.00 -14.13 55.90
CA ASN A 582 56.92 -13.34 56.47
C ASN A 582 57.26 -11.83 56.52
N ALA A 583 56.28 -11.00 56.18
CA ALA A 583 56.11 -9.57 56.48
C ALA A 583 57.14 -8.57 55.90
N GLU A 584 56.63 -7.57 55.17
CA GLU A 584 57.24 -6.26 54.87
C GLU A 584 58.75 -6.28 54.52
N HIS A 585 59.11 -6.75 53.32
CA HIS A 585 60.47 -6.62 52.81
C HIS A 585 60.53 -5.71 51.59
N GLN A 586 61.49 -4.79 51.60
CA GLN A 586 61.89 -3.95 50.48
C GLN A 586 63.12 -4.60 49.82
N ILE A 587 62.97 -5.12 48.60
CA ILE A 587 64.07 -5.73 47.85
C ILE A 587 64.55 -4.68 46.83
N SER A 588 65.73 -4.09 47.06
CA SER A 588 66.34 -3.12 46.14
C SER A 588 67.50 -3.78 45.40
N ILE A 589 67.42 -3.91 44.09
CA ILE A 589 68.47 -4.50 43.25
C ILE A 589 69.03 -3.44 42.31
N THR A 590 70.32 -3.13 42.49
CA THR A 590 71.07 -2.28 41.55
C THR A 590 71.84 -3.18 40.60
N VAL A 591 71.64 -3.02 39.29
CA VAL A 591 72.32 -3.83 38.26
C VAL A 591 73.13 -2.91 37.36
N GLY A 592 74.42 -3.20 37.29
CA GLY A 592 75.42 -2.47 36.49
C GLY A 592 75.62 -3.03 35.10
#